data_AF-A0A4R4ZK85-F1
#
_entry.id   AF-A0A4R4ZK85-F1
#
_cell.length_a   1.000
_cell.length_b   1.000
_cell.length_c   1.000
_cell.angle_alpha   90.00
_cell.angle_beta   90.00
_cell.angle_gamma   90.00
#
_symmetry.space_group_name_H-M   'P 1'
#
loop_
_entity.id
_entity.type
_entity.pdbx_description
1 polymer ?
#
loop_
_entity_poly.entity_id
_entity_poly.type
_entity_poly.pdbx_seq_one_letter_code
_entity_poly.pdbx_strand_id
1 'polypeptide(L)'
;MVASFAMTSYPAQAYIWLGDAEQGDLQKAERYAQSALALQATAPKRKAIARIDLGIILAQTGEPEEAAALGCKALTTPRLVSSVRIHAANLNDVLTSRYPELPAVRDFGEALRQVRPIG
;
A
#
# COMPACT_ATOMS: atom_id res chain seq x y z
N MET A 1 -24.86 -21.48 6.69
CA MET A 1 -24.75 -20.29 7.56
C MET A 1 -23.61 -20.51 8.55
N VAL A 2 -22.38 -20.13 8.19
CA VAL A 2 -21.33 -19.77 9.16
C VAL A 2 -20.37 -18.82 8.42
N ALA A 3 -20.64 -17.52 8.54
CA ALA A 3 -19.69 -16.48 8.14
C ALA A 3 -18.68 -16.35 9.28
N SER A 4 -17.72 -17.27 9.32
CA SER A 4 -16.69 -17.28 10.34
C SER A 4 -15.44 -16.58 9.85
N PHE A 5 -15.05 -15.57 10.62
CA PHE A 5 -13.65 -15.19 10.86
C PHE A 5 -12.91 -14.41 9.77
N ALA A 6 -13.14 -13.10 9.72
CA ALA A 6 -12.12 -12.16 9.22
C ALA A 6 -12.35 -10.76 9.81
N MET A 7 -12.19 -10.56 11.12
CA MET A 7 -12.13 -9.20 11.68
C MET A 7 -10.74 -8.78 12.15
N THR A 8 -9.78 -9.71 12.19
CA THR A 8 -8.43 -9.46 12.74
C THR A 8 -7.26 -9.54 11.74
N SER A 9 -7.42 -10.02 10.50
CA SER A 9 -6.24 -10.36 9.68
C SER A 9 -6.21 -9.83 8.23
N TYR A 10 -6.92 -8.75 7.89
CA TYR A 10 -6.84 -8.18 6.52
C TYR A 10 -5.45 -7.71 6.08
N PRO A 11 -4.58 -7.08 6.91
CA PRO A 11 -3.25 -6.68 6.44
C PRO A 11 -2.32 -7.88 6.22
N ALA A 12 -2.44 -8.95 7.01
CA ALA A 12 -1.68 -10.18 6.77
C ALA A 12 -2.18 -10.93 5.53
N GLN A 13 -3.50 -10.92 5.31
CA GLN A 13 -4.08 -11.50 4.10
C GLN A 13 -3.62 -10.74 2.84
N ALA A 14 -3.60 -9.40 2.87
CA ALA A 14 -3.13 -8.59 1.76
C ALA A 14 -1.65 -8.85 1.43
N TYR A 15 -0.80 -9.06 2.44
CA TYR A 15 0.59 -9.49 2.22
C TYR A 15 0.71 -10.87 1.57
N ILE A 16 -0.09 -11.84 2.01
CA ILE A 16 -0.14 -13.17 1.37
C ILE A 16 -0.56 -13.02 -0.10
N TRP A 17 -1.58 -12.19 -0.38
CA TRP A 17 -2.02 -11.93 -1.74
C TRP A 17 -1.04 -11.11 -2.57
N LEU A 18 -0.26 -10.21 -1.99
CA LEU A 18 0.83 -9.51 -2.68
C LEU A 18 1.95 -10.48 -3.06
N GLY A 19 2.26 -11.44 -2.18
CA GLY A 19 3.12 -12.58 -2.51
C GLY A 19 2.55 -13.41 -3.66
N ASP A 20 1.25 -13.66 -3.68
CA ASP A 20 0.55 -14.34 -4.78
C ASP A 20 0.48 -13.45 -6.05
N ALA A 21 0.46 -12.13 -5.92
CA ALA A 21 0.48 -11.17 -7.03
C ALA A 21 1.87 -11.14 -7.69
N GLU A 22 2.94 -11.17 -6.89
CA GLU A 22 4.30 -11.43 -7.38
C GLU A 22 4.39 -12.80 -8.09
N GLN A 23 3.56 -13.78 -7.69
CA GLN A 23 3.44 -15.09 -8.34
C GLN A 23 2.43 -15.13 -9.51
N GLY A 24 1.67 -14.05 -9.78
CA GLY A 24 0.93 -13.87 -11.03
C GLY A 24 -0.53 -13.39 -10.97
N ASP A 25 -1.18 -13.25 -9.81
CA ASP A 25 -2.60 -12.81 -9.75
C ASP A 25 -2.80 -11.35 -9.28
N LEU A 26 -2.23 -10.42 -10.06
CA LEU A 26 -2.32 -8.97 -9.82
C LEU A 26 -3.78 -8.46 -9.82
N GLN A 27 -4.65 -9.00 -10.68
CA GLN A 27 -6.05 -8.56 -10.79
C GLN A 27 -6.85 -8.85 -9.53
N LYS A 28 -6.62 -10.00 -8.91
CA LYS A 28 -7.28 -10.36 -7.66
C LYS A 28 -6.81 -9.48 -6.51
N ALA A 29 -5.49 -9.26 -6.41
CA ALA A 29 -4.92 -8.37 -5.42
C ALA A 29 -5.47 -6.93 -5.53
N GLU A 30 -5.64 -6.43 -6.76
CA GLU A 30 -6.17 -5.10 -7.04
C GLU A 30 -7.63 -4.97 -6.57
N ARG A 31 -8.50 -5.91 -6.95
CA ARG A 31 -9.91 -5.94 -6.54
C ARG A 31 -10.06 -5.97 -5.03
N TYR A 32 -9.19 -6.69 -4.33
CA TYR A 32 -9.19 -6.71 -2.87
C TYR A 32 -8.78 -5.38 -2.26
N ALA A 33 -7.71 -4.76 -2.76
CA ALA A 33 -7.27 -3.45 -2.28
C ALA A 33 -8.37 -2.40 -2.49
N GLN A 34 -9.01 -2.37 -3.66
CA GLN A 34 -10.16 -1.52 -3.96
C GLN A 34 -11.35 -1.79 -3.04
N SER A 35 -11.68 -3.07 -2.81
CA SER A 35 -12.74 -3.47 -1.88
C SER A 35 -12.44 -3.04 -0.45
N ALA A 36 -11.19 -3.17 -0.01
CA ALA A 36 -10.75 -2.74 1.32
C ALA A 36 -10.88 -1.22 1.48
N LEU A 37 -10.54 -0.44 0.44
CA LEU A 37 -10.72 1.01 0.43
C LEU A 37 -12.19 1.42 0.54
N ALA A 38 -13.08 0.71 -0.16
CA ALA A 38 -14.52 0.96 -0.14
C ALA A 38 -15.17 0.60 1.20
N LEU A 39 -14.81 -0.55 1.79
CA LEU A 39 -15.42 -1.07 3.01
C LEU A 39 -14.94 -0.37 4.29
N GLN A 40 -13.76 0.26 4.28
CA GLN A 40 -13.10 0.72 5.50
C GLN A 40 -13.20 2.23 5.72
N ALA A 41 -14.38 2.81 5.45
CA ALA A 41 -14.65 4.23 5.61
C ALA A 41 -14.12 4.81 6.95
N THR A 42 -14.24 4.05 8.03
CA THR A 42 -13.98 4.43 9.43
C THR A 42 -12.63 3.97 10.00
N ALA A 43 -11.74 3.33 9.22
CA ALA A 43 -10.46 2.81 9.72
C ALA A 43 -9.25 3.42 8.96
N PRO A 44 -8.76 4.60 9.37
CA PRO A 44 -7.68 5.33 8.67
C PRO A 44 -6.41 4.51 8.41
N LYS A 45 -5.99 3.69 9.39
CA LYS A 45 -4.80 2.84 9.27
C LYS A 45 -4.93 1.76 8.20
N ARG A 46 -6.09 1.10 8.15
CA ARG A 46 -6.31 0.01 7.20
C ARG A 46 -6.49 0.55 5.77
N LYS A 47 -7.11 1.72 5.64
CA LYS A 47 -7.11 2.49 4.37
C LYS A 47 -5.70 2.83 3.90
N ALA A 48 -4.81 3.26 4.80
CA ALA A 48 -3.42 3.56 4.43
C ALA A 48 -2.68 2.33 3.88
N ILE A 49 -2.83 1.18 4.53
CA ILE A 49 -2.25 -0.10 4.06
C ILE A 49 -2.83 -0.48 2.69
N ALA A 50 -4.16 -0.46 2.53
CA ALA A 50 -4.79 -0.80 1.26
C ALA A 50 -4.38 0.13 0.09
N ARG A 51 -4.10 1.42 0.37
CA ARG A 51 -3.53 2.33 -0.64
C ARG A 51 -2.12 1.93 -1.05
N ILE A 52 -1.30 1.52 -0.09
CA ILE A 52 0.06 1.09 -0.36
C ILE A 52 0.06 -0.22 -1.16
N ASP A 53 -0.78 -1.19 -0.78
CA ASP A 53 -0.89 -2.46 -1.48
C ASP A 53 -1.36 -2.25 -2.93
N LEU A 54 -2.34 -1.37 -3.16
CA LEU A 54 -2.74 -0.96 -4.51
C LEU A 54 -1.59 -0.27 -5.26
N GLY A 55 -0.82 0.59 -4.58
CA GLY A 55 0.34 1.23 -5.18
C GLY A 55 1.42 0.23 -5.63
N ILE A 56 1.65 -0.85 -4.87
CA ILE A 56 2.61 -1.89 -5.28
C ILE A 56 2.14 -2.57 -6.57
N ILE A 57 0.86 -2.91 -6.65
CA ILE A 57 0.27 -3.53 -7.84
C ILE A 57 0.40 -2.60 -9.05
N LEU A 58 0.04 -1.33 -8.89
CA LEU A 58 0.16 -0.32 -9.96
C LEU A 58 1.61 -0.13 -10.42
N ALA A 59 2.57 -0.11 -9.48
CA ALA A 59 3.98 -0.08 -9.82
C ALA A 59 4.42 -1.35 -10.60
N GLN A 60 3.83 -2.51 -10.30
CA GLN A 60 4.10 -3.75 -11.02
C GLN A 60 3.42 -3.80 -12.41
N THR A 61 2.25 -3.18 -12.58
CA THR A 61 1.50 -3.14 -13.84
C THR A 61 1.88 -1.99 -14.78
N GLY A 62 2.74 -1.07 -14.35
CA GLY A 62 3.26 0.01 -15.19
C GLY A 62 2.67 1.39 -14.95
N GLU A 63 2.03 1.61 -13.80
CA GLU A 63 1.41 2.87 -13.39
C GLU A 63 2.12 3.50 -12.16
N PRO A 64 3.42 3.82 -12.27
CA PRO A 64 4.25 4.25 -11.13
C PRO A 64 3.88 5.62 -10.55
N GLU A 65 3.32 6.51 -11.36
CA GLU A 65 2.90 7.84 -10.90
C GLU A 65 1.69 7.75 -9.96
N GLU A 66 0.70 6.92 -10.31
CA GLU A 66 -0.46 6.68 -9.46
C GLU A 66 -0.07 5.90 -8.20
N ALA A 67 0.84 4.94 -8.34
CA ALA A 67 1.43 4.22 -7.21
C ALA A 67 2.09 5.17 -6.19
N ALA A 68 2.95 6.08 -6.65
CA ALA A 68 3.60 7.08 -5.81
C ALA A 68 2.56 8.02 -5.15
N ALA A 69 1.54 8.46 -5.90
CA ALA A 69 0.47 9.30 -5.36
C ALA A 69 -0.33 8.59 -4.24
N LEU A 70 -0.61 7.30 -4.40
CA LEU A 70 -1.25 6.49 -3.36
C LEU A 70 -0.37 6.30 -2.13
N GLY A 71 0.93 6.12 -2.32
CA GLY A 71 1.93 6.13 -1.25
C GLY A 71 1.90 7.43 -0.45
N CYS A 72 1.97 8.58 -1.12
CA CYS A 72 1.85 9.89 -0.47
C CYS A 72 0.53 10.04 0.31
N LYS A 73 -0.60 9.62 -0.27
CA LYS A 73 -1.91 9.63 0.41
C LYS A 73 -1.97 8.69 1.63
N ALA A 74 -1.16 7.63 1.68
CA ALA A 74 -1.07 6.77 2.85
C ALA A 74 -0.28 7.44 3.98
N LEU A 75 0.74 8.23 3.62
CA LEU A 75 1.58 8.97 4.57
C LEU A 75 0.86 10.13 5.27
N THR A 76 -0.22 10.66 4.71
CA THR A 76 -1.03 11.74 5.34
C THR A 76 -1.89 11.27 6.52
N THR A 77 -1.82 9.99 6.89
CA THR A 77 -2.60 9.45 8.00
C THR A 77 -2.15 10.08 9.33
N PRO A 78 -3.07 10.67 10.14
CA PRO A 78 -2.72 11.47 11.33
C PRO A 78 -1.98 10.70 12.44
N ARG A 79 -1.97 9.36 12.37
CA ARG A 79 -1.14 8.51 13.24
C ARG A 79 -0.42 7.47 12.38
N LEU A 80 0.75 7.84 11.86
CA LEU A 80 1.57 6.91 11.09
C LEU A 80 2.20 5.89 12.04
N VAL A 81 1.65 4.68 12.03
CA VAL A 81 2.17 3.56 12.82
C VAL A 81 3.30 2.85 12.07
N SER A 82 4.16 2.14 12.79
CA SER A 82 5.34 1.45 12.25
C SER A 82 5.01 0.52 11.08
N SER A 83 3.84 -0.14 11.10
CA SER A 83 3.40 -0.98 9.98
C SER A 83 3.23 -0.18 8.69
N VAL A 84 2.43 0.90 8.69
CA VAL A 84 2.22 1.73 7.49
C VAL A 84 3.54 2.24 6.91
N ARG A 85 4.53 2.56 7.76
CA ARG A 85 5.87 2.94 7.32
C ARG A 85 6.61 1.79 6.62
N ILE A 86 6.60 0.59 7.20
CA ILE A 86 7.24 -0.59 6.62
C ILE A 86 6.63 -0.89 5.25
N HIS A 87 5.30 -0.88 5.14
CA HIS A 87 4.62 -1.05 3.86
C HIS A 87 5.03 0.05 2.85
N ALA A 88 5.07 1.31 3.27
CA ALA A 88 5.44 2.42 2.39
C ALA A 88 6.90 2.32 1.93
N ALA A 89 7.80 1.80 2.77
CA ALA A 89 9.18 1.50 2.38
C ALA A 89 9.24 0.42 1.30
N ASN A 90 8.48 -0.68 1.45
CA ASN A 90 8.41 -1.72 0.43
C ASN A 90 7.91 -1.16 -0.93
N LEU A 91 6.89 -0.31 -0.91
CA LEU A 91 6.43 0.37 -2.13
C LEU A 91 7.53 1.26 -2.73
N ASN A 92 8.24 2.02 -1.90
CA ASN A 92 9.34 2.86 -2.36
C ASN A 92 10.45 2.02 -2.99
N ASP A 93 10.76 0.84 -2.45
CA ASP A 93 11.77 -0.06 -3.00
C ASP A 93 11.36 -0.59 -4.38
N VAL A 94 10.09 -0.99 -4.55
CA VAL A 94 9.55 -1.41 -5.85
C VAL A 94 9.62 -0.27 -6.88
N LEU A 95 9.19 0.94 -6.49
CA LEU A 95 9.19 2.11 -7.35
C LEU A 95 10.60 2.55 -7.75
N THR A 96 11.53 2.61 -6.79
CA THR A 96 12.91 3.03 -7.06
C THR A 96 13.68 1.98 -7.85
N SER A 97 13.37 0.69 -7.69
CA SER A 97 13.99 -0.37 -8.49
C SER A 97 13.57 -0.32 -9.97
N ARG A 98 12.33 0.08 -10.28
CA ARG A 98 11.79 0.02 -11.64
C ARG A 98 11.71 1.38 -12.34
N TYR A 99 11.54 2.45 -11.58
CA TYR A 99 11.29 3.80 -12.07
C TYR A 99 12.09 4.89 -11.31
N PRO A 100 13.41 4.75 -11.17
CA PRO A 100 14.22 5.66 -10.35
C PRO A 100 14.23 7.11 -10.85
N GLU A 101 14.07 7.32 -12.15
CA GLU A 101 14.15 8.63 -12.80
C GLU A 101 12.85 9.44 -12.67
N LEU A 102 11.75 8.84 -12.22
CA LEU A 102 10.46 9.53 -12.16
C LEU A 102 10.41 10.52 -10.99
N PRO A 103 10.06 11.80 -11.24
CA PRO A 103 9.94 12.79 -10.18
C PRO A 103 8.99 12.36 -9.06
N ALA A 104 7.85 11.75 -9.42
CA ALA A 104 6.87 11.26 -8.45
C ALA A 104 7.46 10.22 -7.48
N VAL A 105 8.37 9.37 -7.95
CA VAL A 105 9.05 8.36 -7.12
C VAL A 105 10.02 9.01 -6.15
N ARG A 106 10.80 9.99 -6.63
CA ARG A 106 11.70 10.77 -5.77
C ARG A 106 10.93 11.53 -4.70
N ASP A 107 9.86 12.22 -5.09
CA ASP A 107 9.04 13.02 -4.19
C ASP A 107 8.37 12.15 -3.11
N PHE A 108 7.90 10.95 -3.49
CA PHE A 108 7.38 9.98 -2.53
C PHE A 108 8.47 9.49 -1.56
N GLY A 109 9.66 9.14 -2.06
CA GLY A 109 10.78 8.74 -1.22
C GLY A 109 11.23 9.84 -0.25
N GLU A 110 11.20 11.10 -0.67
CA GLU A 110 11.43 12.26 0.19
C GLU A 110 10.36 12.40 1.26
N ALA A 111 9.08 12.32 0.89
CA ALA A 111 7.97 12.35 1.82
C ALA A 111 8.10 11.25 2.89
N LEU A 112 8.45 10.02 2.49
CA LEU A 112 8.66 8.90 3.41
C LEU A 112 9.78 9.17 4.42
N ARG A 113 10.89 9.79 4.00
CA ARG A 113 12.00 10.18 4.88
C ARG A 113 11.59 11.29 5.87
N GLN A 114 10.75 12.23 5.44
CA GLN A 114 10.32 13.35 6.27
C GLN A 114 9.29 12.96 7.34
N VAL A 115 8.54 11.87 7.14
CA VAL A 115 7.61 11.41 8.18
C VAL A 115 8.41 10.88 9.38
N ARG A 116 8.44 11.65 10.47
CA ARG A 116 9.06 11.23 11.73
C ARG A 116 8.23 10.14 12.42
N PRO A 117 8.85 9.10 12.98
CA PRO A 117 8.15 8.18 13.85
C PRO A 117 7.75 8.93 15.11
N ILE A 118 6.45 8.94 15.40
CA ILE A 118 5.96 9.27 16.74
C ILE A 118 6.31 8.06 17.61
N GLY A 119 7.31 8.24 18.49
CA GLY A 119 7.67 7.28 19.53
C GLY A 119 6.53 7.04 20.51
#